data_AF-Q0AUP3-F1
#
_entry.id   AF-Q0AUP3-F1
#
_cell.length_a   1.000
_cell.length_b   1.000
_cell.length_c   1.000
_cell.angle_alpha   90.00
_cell.angle_beta   90.00
_cell.angle_gamma   90.00
#
_symmetry.space_group_name_H-M   'P 1'
#
loop_
_entity.id
_entity.type
_entity.pdbx_description
1 polymer ?
#
loop_
_entity_poly.entity_id
_entity_poly.type
_entity_poly.pdbx_seq_one_letter_code
_entity_poly.pdbx_strand_id
1 'polypeptide(L)'
;MHLSKFDRINGVLDEEQVENWVAEYFHSLLNIFNAFFCKLEVEEAVSRMSAIPFEKLVLEQLAEEDEEVQELARCEIRQLAEIELEFMRAYL
;
A
#
# COMPACT_ATOMS: atom_id res chain seq x y z
N MET A 1 2.37 11.75 23.80
CA MET A 1 2.14 10.29 23.99
C MET A 1 1.42 9.86 22.74
N HIS A 2 2.14 9.28 21.78
CA HIS A 2 1.53 8.73 20.57
C HIS A 2 0.94 7.37 20.94
N LEU A 3 -0.32 7.13 20.59
CA LEU A 3 -0.94 5.82 20.71
C LEU A 3 -0.72 5.15 19.35
N SER A 4 0.08 4.09 19.33
CA SER A 4 0.30 3.32 18.10
C SER A 4 -1.05 2.87 17.53
N LYS A 5 -1.14 2.85 16.20
CA LYS A 5 -2.26 2.27 15.46
C LYS A 5 -2.34 0.75 15.61
N PHE A 6 -1.27 0.11 16.06
CA PHE A 6 -1.12 -1.33 16.06
C PHE A 6 -0.90 -1.91 17.46
N ASP A 7 -1.51 -3.05 17.68
CA ASP A 7 -1.45 -3.81 18.91
C ASP A 7 -0.18 -4.67 18.95
N ARG A 8 0.27 -4.94 20.18
CA ARG A 8 1.35 -5.91 20.44
C ARG A 8 0.81 -7.05 21.29
N ILE A 9 0.74 -8.25 20.73
CA ILE A 9 0.32 -9.47 21.43
C ILE A 9 1.55 -10.10 22.07
N ASN A 10 1.57 -10.16 23.41
CA ASN A 10 2.72 -10.64 24.19
C ASN A 10 4.04 -9.87 23.91
N GLY A 11 3.94 -8.60 23.53
CA GLY A 11 5.10 -7.74 23.20
C GLY A 11 5.60 -7.88 21.76
N VAL A 12 5.03 -8.81 20.99
CA VAL A 12 5.28 -8.99 19.55
C VAL A 12 4.24 -8.19 18.76
N LEU A 13 4.66 -7.54 17.69
CA LEU A 13 3.75 -6.83 16.79
C LEU A 13 2.70 -7.79 16.22
N ASP A 14 1.45 -7.36 16.18
CA ASP A 14 0.40 -8.05 15.43
C ASP A 14 0.57 -7.77 13.93
N GLU A 15 1.37 -8.60 13.26
CA GLU A 15 1.71 -8.44 11.84
C GLU A 15 0.45 -8.47 10.95
N GLU A 16 -0.51 -9.35 11.25
CA GLU A 16 -1.77 -9.46 10.48
C GLU A 16 -2.58 -8.16 10.55
N GLN A 17 -2.55 -7.47 11.69
CA GLN A 17 -3.21 -6.17 11.81
C GLN A 17 -2.56 -5.11 10.91
N VAL A 18 -1.23 -5.10 10.80
CA VAL A 18 -0.49 -4.18 9.92
C VAL A 18 -0.79 -4.51 8.45
N GLU A 19 -0.70 -5.78 8.07
CA GLU A 19 -0.97 -6.25 6.70
C GLU A 19 -2.39 -5.89 6.27
N ASN A 20 -3.39 -6.17 7.10
CA ASN A 20 -4.79 -5.82 6.84
C ASN A 20 -4.97 -4.31 6.66
N TRP A 21 -4.35 -3.51 7.53
CA TRP A 21 -4.41 -2.05 7.43
C TRP A 21 -3.79 -1.54 6.12
N VAL A 22 -2.64 -2.12 5.70
CA VAL A 22 -1.97 -1.78 4.45
C VAL A 22 -2.82 -2.16 3.24
N ALA A 23 -3.46 -3.33 3.26
CA ALA A 23 -4.37 -3.76 2.20
C ALA A 23 -5.59 -2.83 2.07
N GLU A 24 -6.20 -2.42 3.18
CA GLU A 24 -7.30 -1.45 3.19
C GLU A 24 -6.87 -0.07 2.68
N TYR A 25 -5.67 0.38 3.08
CA TYR A 25 -5.08 1.62 2.60
C TYR A 25 -4.82 1.57 1.09
N PHE A 26 -4.21 0.48 0.60
CA PHE A 26 -3.97 0.27 -0.83
C PHE A 26 -5.27 0.26 -1.62
N HIS A 27 -6.28 -0.48 -1.17
CA HIS A 27 -7.60 -0.50 -1.80
C HIS A 27 -8.24 0.89 -1.88
N SER A 28 -8.09 1.69 -0.82
CA SER A 28 -8.55 3.08 -0.79
C SER A 28 -7.83 3.94 -1.83
N LEU A 29 -6.52 3.77 -2.00
CA LEU A 29 -5.75 4.43 -3.06
C LEU A 29 -6.23 4.01 -4.45
N LEU A 30 -6.43 2.71 -4.69
CA LEU A 30 -6.93 2.20 -5.97
C LEU A 30 -8.29 2.79 -6.35
N ASN A 31 -9.20 2.92 -5.38
CA ASN A 31 -10.50 3.54 -5.60
C ASN A 31 -10.37 5.01 -6.01
N ILE A 32 -9.43 5.74 -5.40
CA ILE A 32 -9.11 7.12 -5.80
C ILE A 32 -8.53 7.14 -7.22
N PHE A 33 -7.58 6.24 -7.52
CA PHE A 33 -6.92 6.15 -8.82
C PHE A 33 -7.84 5.74 -9.96
N ASN A 34 -8.85 4.91 -9.69
CA ASN A 34 -9.85 4.55 -10.68
C ASN A 34 -10.55 5.78 -11.29
N ALA A 35 -10.85 6.80 -10.48
CA ALA A 35 -11.42 8.06 -10.99
C ALA A 35 -10.51 8.77 -12.00
N PHE A 36 -9.19 8.61 -11.87
CA PHE A 36 -8.21 9.18 -12.80
C PHE A 36 -7.92 8.28 -14.00
N PHE A 37 -7.98 6.96 -13.84
CA PHE A 37 -7.54 6.00 -14.86
C PHE A 37 -8.67 5.44 -15.73
N CYS A 38 -9.94 5.56 -15.31
CA CYS A 38 -11.08 4.96 -16.03
C CYS A 38 -11.33 5.45 -17.46
N LYS A 39 -10.63 6.50 -17.90
CA LYS A 39 -10.71 7.06 -19.27
C LYS A 39 -9.40 6.94 -20.04
N LEU A 40 -8.37 6.35 -19.44
CA LEU A 40 -7.07 6.16 -20.07
C LEU A 40 -7.03 4.81 -20.79
N GLU A 41 -6.19 4.73 -21.82
CA GLU A 41 -5.81 3.45 -22.40
C GLU A 41 -5.02 2.63 -21.37
N VAL A 42 -5.13 1.30 -21.46
CA VAL A 42 -4.52 0.38 -20.47
C VAL A 42 -3.01 0.61 -20.36
N GLU A 43 -2.32 0.84 -21.49
CA GLU A 43 -0.88 1.11 -21.51
C GLU A 43 -0.51 2.37 -20.72
N GLU A 44 -1.29 3.43 -20.86
CA GLU A 44 -1.10 4.68 -20.13
C GLU A 44 -1.43 4.51 -18.65
N ALA A 45 -2.47 3.74 -18.32
CA ALA A 45 -2.83 3.42 -16.93
C ALA A 45 -1.69 2.64 -16.25
N VAL A 46 -1.13 1.62 -16.89
CA VAL A 46 0.02 0.84 -16.39
C VAL A 46 1.25 1.74 -16.20
N SER A 47 1.55 2.61 -17.16
CA SER A 47 2.67 3.55 -17.06
C SER A 47 2.50 4.52 -15.88
N ARG A 48 1.28 5.01 -15.62
CA ARG A 48 1.03 5.93 -14.50
C ARG A 48 1.04 5.21 -13.16
N MET A 49 0.42 4.04 -13.08
CA MET A 49 0.40 3.21 -11.87
C MET A 49 1.81 2.85 -11.40
N SER A 50 2.69 2.46 -12.33
CA SER A 50 4.08 2.08 -12.03
C SER A 50 4.97 3.25 -11.59
N ALA A 51 4.55 4.49 -11.80
CA ALA A 51 5.25 5.68 -11.32
C ALA A 51 4.82 6.11 -9.90
N ILE A 52 3.80 5.47 -9.32
CA ILE A 52 3.29 5.83 -8.00
C ILE A 52 4.27 5.36 -6.92
N PRO A 53 4.72 6.26 -6.03
CA PRO A 53 5.66 5.90 -4.96
C PRO A 53 4.92 5.31 -3.76
N PHE A 54 4.30 4.14 -3.92
CA PHE A 54 3.46 3.50 -2.89
C PHE A 54 4.15 3.35 -1.53
N GLU A 55 5.41 2.92 -1.52
CA GLU A 55 6.23 2.82 -0.30
C GLU A 55 6.35 4.17 0.43
N LYS A 56 6.55 5.26 -0.31
CA LYS A 56 6.64 6.60 0.31
C LYS A 56 5.30 7.01 0.90
N LEU A 57 4.21 6.75 0.19
CA LEU A 57 2.86 7.12 0.62
C LEU A 57 2.45 6.39 1.90
N VAL A 58 2.73 5.08 2.00
CA VAL A 58 2.41 4.32 3.22
C VAL A 58 3.26 4.77 4.41
N LEU A 59 4.55 5.04 4.20
CA LEU A 59 5.46 5.50 5.25
C LEU A 59 5.08 6.90 5.77
N GLU A 60 4.57 7.78 4.91
CA GLU A 60 4.03 9.07 5.34
C GLU A 60 2.82 8.90 6.28
N GLN A 61 2.00 7.87 6.10
CA GLN A 61 0.89 7.56 7.00
C GLN A 61 1.32 6.92 8.33
N LEU A 62 2.51 6.32 8.36
CA LEU A 62 3.07 5.57 9.49
C LEU A 62 4.31 6.25 10.09
N ALA A 63 4.51 7.54 9.82
CA ALA A 63 5.72 8.26 10.21
C ALA A 63 5.95 8.34 11.74
N GLU A 64 4.88 8.18 12.54
CA GLU A 64 4.93 8.16 14.00
C GLU A 64 5.02 6.74 14.60
N GLU A 65 4.94 5.70 13.77
CA GLU A 65 5.07 4.30 14.18
C GLU A 65 6.53 3.87 14.28
N ASP A 66 6.77 2.75 14.95
CA ASP A 66 8.11 2.17 15.07
C ASP A 66 8.63 1.58 13.73
N GLU A 67 9.95 1.37 13.66
CA GLU A 67 10.63 0.92 12.45
C GLU A 67 10.19 -0.48 12.01
N GLU A 68 9.79 -1.34 12.95
CA GLU A 68 9.30 -2.70 12.68
C GLU A 68 7.96 -2.63 11.91
N VAL A 69 7.03 -1.80 12.37
CA VAL A 69 5.76 -1.52 11.68
C VAL A 69 6.00 -0.91 10.30
N GLN A 70 6.87 0.10 10.22
CA GLN A 70 7.15 0.80 8.96
C GLN A 70 7.75 -0.15 7.91
N GLU A 71 8.65 -1.04 8.30
CA GLU A 71 9.27 -1.99 7.38
C GLU A 71 8.29 -3.05 6.90
N LEU A 72 7.48 -3.60 7.81
CA LEU A 72 6.44 -4.55 7.44
C LEU A 72 5.46 -3.92 6.44
N ALA A 73 4.98 -2.71 6.73
CA ALA A 73 4.05 -2.00 5.84
C ALA A 73 4.67 -1.65 4.48
N ARG A 74 5.96 -1.30 4.45
CA ARG A 74 6.71 -1.05 3.20
C ARG A 74 6.80 -2.31 2.34
N CYS A 75 7.07 -3.45 2.97
CA CYS A 75 7.15 -4.73 2.27
C CYS A 75 5.79 -5.11 1.68
N GLU A 76 4.73 -5.03 2.49
CA GLU A 76 3.38 -5.42 2.09
C GLU A 76 2.84 -4.54 0.95
N ILE A 77 2.97 -3.21 1.05
CA ILE A 77 2.48 -2.31 0.00
C ILE A 77 3.23 -2.53 -1.33
N ARG A 78 4.52 -2.90 -1.28
CA ARG A 78 5.31 -3.21 -2.47
C ARG A 78 4.77 -4.46 -3.16
N GLN A 79 4.53 -5.53 -2.39
CA GLN A 79 3.99 -6.79 -2.92
C GLN A 79 2.61 -6.57 -3.55
N LEU A 80 1.71 -5.87 -2.87
CA LEU A 80 0.37 -5.55 -3.40
C LEU A 80 0.45 -4.73 -4.70
N ALA A 81 1.32 -3.72 -4.74
CA ALA A 81 1.51 -2.90 -5.94
C ALA A 81 2.10 -3.69 -7.12
N GLU A 82 3.04 -4.60 -6.85
CA GLU A 82 3.62 -5.49 -7.87
C GLU A 82 2.56 -6.44 -8.46
N ILE A 83 1.76 -7.09 -7.61
CA ILE A 83 0.66 -7.97 -8.02
C ILE A 83 -0.36 -7.22 -8.89
N GLU A 84 -0.77 -6.03 -8.46
CA GLU A 84 -1.73 -5.21 -9.21
C GLU A 84 -1.17 -4.79 -10.58
N LEU A 85 0.11 -4.39 -10.62
CA LEU A 85 0.78 -4.04 -11.88
C LEU A 85 0.90 -5.24 -12.82
N GLU A 86 1.22 -6.43 -12.31
CA GLU A 86 1.23 -7.67 -13.09
C GLU A 86 -0.16 -7.97 -13.67
N PHE A 87 -1.20 -7.82 -12.86
CA PHE A 87 -2.58 -8.01 -13.29
C PHE A 87 -2.97 -7.02 -14.40
N MET A 88 -2.65 -5.73 -14.23
CA MET A 88 -2.90 -4.72 -15.26
C MET A 88 -2.14 -4.99 -16.57
N ARG A 89 -0.88 -5.43 -16.47
CA ARG A 89 -0.04 -5.77 -17.65
C ARG A 89 -0.56 -6.97 -18.43
N ALA A 90 -1.31 -7.88 -17.79
CA ALA A 90 -1.92 -9.03 -18.48
C ALA A 90 -2.99 -8.62 -19.51
N TYR A 91 -3.43 -7.35 -19.52
CA TYR A 91 -4.39 -6.80 -20.48
C TYR A 91 -3.73 -6.11 -21.69
N LEU A 92 -2.39 -6.02 -21.74
CA LEU A 92 -1.62 -5.50 -22.87
C LEU A 92 -1.29 -6.61 -23.87
#